data_AF-A0A5U9KZH6-F1
#
_entry.id   AF-A0A5U9KZH6-F1
#
_cell.length_a   1.000
_cell.length_b   1.000
_cell.length_c   1.000
_cell.angle_alpha   90.00
_cell.angle_beta   90.00
_cell.angle_gamma   90.00
#
_symmetry.space_group_name_H-M   'P 1'
#
loop_
_entity.id
_entity.type
_entity.pdbx_description
1 polymer ?
#
loop_
_entity_poly.entity_id
_entity_poly.type
_entity_poly.pdbx_seq_one_letter_code
_entity_poly.pdbx_strand_id
1 'polypeptide(L)'
;MKAISLRDIRKRFMAQPEKYLNLKKQRGMTLLEIIIVLGIIGTIAAGVVILAQRAYDAKAMTDLTTNINTIRTAMKDAYGSTGIYPIPAGTATAALNDQTINEAAGQATPIGKLIALGKLSTDEAKNNISNDYISAGAGNISANGVQKGYFLEVNGLNAQQCRNILLQAGNSFDYVEVTNNAPAGAYHYDKDAVDLAHALSGVTAAVPGADTAHPGTPALLTGSGIFRSLATDGNTLITADGVITACNDDSDNSVVLGSR
;
A
#
# COMPACT_ATOMS: atom_id res chain seq x y z
N MET A 1 -40.89 -47.56 -26.72
CA MET A 1 -41.58 -47.56 -25.40
C MET A 1 -40.85 -48.54 -24.48
N LYS A 2 -40.30 -48.08 -23.35
CA LYS A 2 -39.48 -48.89 -22.45
C LYS A 2 -40.39 -49.53 -21.40
N ALA A 3 -40.49 -50.85 -21.38
CA ALA A 3 -41.34 -51.58 -20.44
C ALA A 3 -40.79 -51.44 -19.01
N ILE A 4 -41.54 -50.74 -18.15
CA ILE A 4 -41.20 -50.58 -16.73
C ILE A 4 -41.58 -51.89 -16.03
N SER A 5 -40.58 -52.57 -15.48
CA SER A 5 -40.75 -53.83 -14.74
C SER A 5 -41.38 -53.59 -13.37
N LEU A 6 -42.28 -54.48 -12.94
CA LEU A 6 -42.90 -54.48 -11.61
C LEU A 6 -41.87 -54.45 -10.45
N ARG A 7 -40.65 -54.94 -10.68
CA ARG A 7 -39.55 -54.86 -9.69
C ARG A 7 -39.05 -53.43 -9.48
N ASP A 8 -39.05 -52.59 -10.51
CA ASP A 8 -38.60 -51.19 -10.42
C ASP A 8 -39.64 -50.31 -9.71
N ILE A 9 -40.93 -50.61 -9.89
CA ILE A 9 -42.01 -49.96 -9.15
C ILE A 9 -41.88 -50.28 -7.66
N ARG A 10 -41.64 -51.54 -7.29
CA ARG A 10 -41.51 -51.98 -5.89
C ARG A 10 -40.29 -51.36 -5.19
N LYS A 11 -39.13 -51.23 -5.86
CA LYS A 11 -37.94 -50.55 -5.32
C LYS A 11 -38.19 -49.06 -5.04
N ARG A 12 -38.94 -48.38 -5.91
CA ARG A 12 -39.28 -46.95 -5.72
C ARG A 12 -40.22 -46.70 -4.54
N PHE A 13 -41.17 -47.60 -4.30
CA PHE A 13 -42.10 -47.49 -3.16
C PHE A 13 -41.44 -47.79 -1.81
N MET A 14 -40.45 -48.71 -1.74
CA MET A 14 -39.74 -49.03 -0.49
C MET A 14 -38.66 -48.01 -0.11
N ALA A 15 -38.10 -47.26 -1.07
CA ALA A 15 -37.12 -46.20 -0.81
C ALA A 15 -37.76 -44.86 -0.34
N GLN A 16 -39.07 -44.70 -0.47
CA GLN A 16 -39.79 -43.51 -0.03
C GLN A 16 -39.94 -43.39 1.50
N PRO A 17 -40.34 -44.42 2.28
CA PRO A 17 -40.52 -44.28 3.73
C PRO A 17 -39.22 -43.95 4.48
N GLU A 18 -38.08 -44.47 4.04
CA GLU A 18 -36.77 -44.15 4.63
C GLU A 18 -36.40 -42.67 4.47
N LYS A 19 -36.73 -42.06 3.33
CA LYS A 19 -36.55 -40.62 3.11
C LYS A 19 -37.44 -39.79 4.04
N TYR A 20 -38.69 -40.20 4.26
CA TYR A 20 -39.61 -39.50 5.17
C TYR A 20 -39.19 -39.63 6.65
N LEU A 21 -38.66 -40.77 7.07
CA LEU A 21 -38.13 -40.98 8.42
C LEU A 21 -36.88 -40.12 8.68
N ASN A 22 -35.97 -40.04 7.72
CA ASN A 22 -34.78 -39.19 7.83
C ASN A 22 -35.14 -37.69 7.85
N LEU A 23 -36.14 -37.26 7.07
CA LEU A 23 -36.69 -35.89 7.13
C LEU A 23 -37.37 -35.59 8.48
N LYS A 24 -38.08 -36.57 9.07
CA LYS A 24 -38.69 -36.42 10.40
C LYS A 24 -37.63 -36.40 11.53
N LYS A 25 -36.52 -37.11 11.35
CA LYS A 25 -35.34 -37.09 12.24
C LYS A 25 -34.62 -35.74 12.21
N GLN A 26 -34.67 -35.03 11.08
CA GLN A 26 -34.15 -33.66 10.91
C GLN A 26 -35.08 -32.58 11.50
N ARG A 27 -36.37 -32.87 11.69
CA ARG A 27 -37.38 -31.96 12.26
C ARG A 27 -37.33 -31.82 13.79
N GLY A 28 -36.39 -32.50 14.45
CA GLY A 28 -36.14 -32.40 15.89
C GLY A 28 -35.16 -31.30 16.30
N MET A 29 -34.58 -30.53 15.36
CA MET A 29 -33.75 -29.38 15.72
C MET A 29 -34.68 -28.30 16.28
N THR A 30 -34.59 -28.03 17.57
CA THR A 30 -35.47 -27.08 18.21
C THR A 30 -35.17 -25.68 17.65
N LEU A 31 -36.20 -24.86 17.42
CA LEU A 31 -36.05 -23.48 16.92
C LEU A 31 -35.10 -22.67 17.83
N LEU A 32 -35.11 -23.02 19.13
CA LEU A 32 -34.24 -22.45 20.15
C LEU A 32 -32.75 -22.78 19.94
N GLU A 33 -32.40 -24.04 19.64
CA GLU A 33 -31.01 -24.41 19.35
C GLU A 33 -30.46 -23.65 18.14
N ILE A 34 -31.27 -23.46 17.10
CA ILE A 34 -30.84 -22.72 15.91
C ILE A 34 -30.58 -21.24 16.26
N ILE A 35 -31.42 -20.63 17.10
CA ILE A 35 -31.21 -19.23 17.52
C ILE A 35 -29.94 -19.06 18.34
N ILE A 36 -29.64 -19.99 19.26
CA ILE A 36 -28.39 -19.93 20.05
C ILE A 36 -27.18 -20.11 19.14
N VAL A 37 -27.22 -21.05 18.20
CA VAL A 37 -26.13 -21.27 17.23
C VAL A 37 -25.92 -20.03 16.36
N LEU A 38 -26.99 -19.43 15.83
CA LEU A 38 -26.89 -18.19 15.06
C LEU A 38 -26.38 -17.02 15.91
N GLY A 39 -26.75 -16.97 17.19
CA GLY A 39 -26.23 -15.97 18.14
C GLY A 39 -24.72 -16.09 18.34
N ILE A 40 -24.20 -17.31 18.54
CA ILE A 40 -22.77 -17.57 18.69
C ILE A 40 -22.02 -17.30 17.38
N ILE A 41 -22.55 -17.75 16.24
CA ILE A 41 -21.93 -17.45 14.93
C ILE A 41 -21.90 -15.95 14.67
N GLY A 42 -22.96 -15.21 15.04
CA GLY A 42 -23.02 -13.76 14.89
C GLY A 42 -21.96 -13.04 15.71
N THR A 43 -21.74 -13.43 16.98
CA THR A 43 -20.72 -12.79 17.83
C THR A 43 -19.30 -13.15 17.39
N ILE A 44 -19.05 -14.40 16.98
CA ILE A 44 -17.75 -14.82 16.44
C ILE A 44 -17.46 -14.07 15.13
N ALA A 45 -18.43 -13.99 14.22
CA ALA A 45 -18.27 -13.31 12.93
C ALA A 45 -17.87 -11.84 13.11
N ALA A 46 -18.49 -11.13 14.06
CA ALA A 46 -18.13 -9.74 14.35
C ALA A 46 -16.68 -9.60 14.86
N GLY A 47 -16.23 -10.52 15.73
CA GLY A 47 -14.86 -10.50 16.25
C GLY A 47 -13.79 -10.80 15.20
N VAL A 48 -14.01 -11.82 14.36
CA VAL A 48 -13.00 -12.27 13.38
C VAL A 48 -12.82 -11.30 12.22
N VAL A 49 -13.86 -10.56 11.81
CA VAL A 49 -13.74 -9.59 10.70
C VAL A 49 -12.76 -8.47 11.04
N ILE A 50 -12.82 -7.94 12.27
CA ILE A 50 -11.93 -6.87 12.73
C ILE A 50 -10.47 -7.36 12.81
N LEU A 51 -10.28 -8.57 13.37
CA LEU A 51 -8.95 -9.16 13.48
C LEU A 51 -8.36 -9.48 12.09
N ALA A 52 -9.18 -9.99 11.18
CA ALA A 52 -8.78 -10.27 9.81
C ALA A 52 -8.40 -8.98 9.06
N GLN A 53 -9.22 -7.93 9.14
CA GLN A 53 -8.93 -6.65 8.50
C GLN A 53 -7.60 -6.05 8.99
N ARG A 54 -7.39 -6.01 10.31
CA ARG A 54 -6.10 -5.54 10.88
C ARG A 54 -4.91 -6.36 10.40
N ALA A 55 -5.07 -7.69 10.29
CA ALA A 55 -4.01 -8.56 9.79
C ALA A 55 -3.71 -8.32 8.30
N TYR A 56 -4.75 -8.08 7.48
CA TYR A 56 -4.57 -7.74 6.07
C TYR A 56 -3.89 -6.37 5.89
N ASP A 57 -4.31 -5.36 6.64
CA ASP A 57 -3.70 -4.04 6.59
C ASP A 57 -2.22 -4.09 7.02
N ALA A 58 -1.91 -4.82 8.11
CA ALA A 58 -0.54 -5.00 8.57
C ALA A 58 0.33 -5.74 7.54
N LYS A 59 -0.24 -6.76 6.88
CA LYS A 59 0.44 -7.47 5.80
C LYS A 59 0.68 -6.56 4.60
N ALA A 60 -0.33 -5.80 4.17
CA ALA A 60 -0.22 -4.88 3.05
C ALA A 60 0.87 -3.83 3.30
N MET A 61 1.00 -3.28 4.52
CA MET A 61 2.09 -2.35 4.88
C MET A 61 3.47 -3.00 4.80
N THR A 62 3.58 -4.24 5.26
CA THR A 62 4.86 -4.98 5.27
C THR A 62 5.30 -5.31 3.85
N ASP A 63 4.38 -5.81 3.02
CA ASP A 63 4.62 -6.12 1.61
C ASP A 63 4.98 -4.84 0.85
N LEU A 64 4.25 -3.74 1.09
CA LEU A 64 4.53 -2.45 0.46
C LEU A 64 5.91 -1.90 0.83
N THR A 65 6.31 -1.96 2.10
CA THR A 65 7.65 -1.54 2.53
C THR A 65 8.74 -2.38 1.87
N THR A 66 8.48 -3.68 1.67
CA THR A 66 9.38 -4.57 0.93
C THR A 66 9.46 -4.15 -0.54
N ASN A 67 8.32 -3.94 -1.20
CA ASN A 67 8.23 -3.48 -2.59
C ASN A 67 8.97 -2.16 -2.81
N ILE A 68 8.81 -1.18 -1.92
CA ILE A 68 9.55 0.10 -1.96
C ILE A 68 11.08 -0.13 -1.99
N ASN A 69 11.59 -1.04 -1.16
CA ASN A 69 13.01 -1.36 -1.11
C ASN A 69 13.49 -2.18 -2.32
N THR A 70 12.65 -3.07 -2.85
CA THR A 70 12.93 -3.81 -4.08
C THR A 70 13.03 -2.83 -5.26
N ILE A 71 12.06 -1.92 -5.41
CA ILE A 71 12.07 -0.91 -6.47
C ILE A 71 13.27 0.04 -6.32
N ARG A 72 13.59 0.48 -5.10
CA ARG A 72 14.79 1.26 -4.80
C ARG A 72 16.06 0.58 -5.37
N THR A 73 16.21 -0.71 -5.09
CA THR A 73 17.35 -1.50 -5.57
C THR A 73 17.35 -1.62 -7.09
N ALA A 74 16.20 -1.92 -7.69
CA ALA A 74 16.04 -2.04 -9.14
C ALA A 74 16.34 -0.71 -9.87
N MET A 75 15.88 0.42 -9.33
CA MET A 75 16.18 1.75 -9.86
C MET A 75 17.68 2.04 -9.85
N LYS A 76 18.36 1.73 -8.73
CA LYS A 76 19.81 1.96 -8.63
C LYS A 76 20.60 1.03 -9.54
N ASP A 77 20.20 -0.23 -9.68
CA ASP A 77 20.85 -1.19 -10.56
C ASP A 77 20.70 -0.80 -12.04
N ALA A 78 19.49 -0.41 -12.46
CA ALA A 78 19.20 -0.05 -13.85
C ALA A 78 19.82 1.29 -14.29
N TYR A 79 19.79 2.31 -13.43
CA TYR A 79 20.12 3.69 -13.80
C TYR A 79 21.27 4.31 -13.00
N GLY A 80 21.72 3.66 -11.91
CA GLY A 80 22.74 4.23 -11.02
C GLY A 80 24.12 4.36 -11.66
N SER A 81 24.45 3.54 -12.66
CA SER A 81 25.74 3.61 -13.38
C SER A 81 25.82 4.82 -14.32
N THR A 82 24.70 5.21 -14.94
CA THR A 82 24.62 6.38 -15.81
C THR A 82 24.36 7.65 -15.02
N GLY A 83 23.72 7.53 -13.86
CA GLY A 83 23.24 8.66 -13.06
C GLY A 83 22.15 9.46 -13.77
N ILE A 84 21.48 8.86 -14.77
CA ILE A 84 20.38 9.46 -15.53
C ILE A 84 19.14 8.62 -15.25
N TYR A 85 18.26 9.17 -14.42
CA TYR A 85 17.00 8.54 -14.06
C TYR A 85 15.89 8.99 -15.02
N PRO A 86 14.89 8.13 -15.31
CA PRO A 86 13.81 8.48 -16.21
C PRO A 86 12.89 9.55 -15.59
N ILE A 87 12.42 10.49 -16.42
CA ILE A 87 11.39 11.47 -16.04
C ILE A 87 10.11 10.70 -15.62
N PRO A 88 9.39 11.16 -14.58
CA PRO A 88 8.13 10.53 -14.20
C PRO A 88 7.10 10.56 -15.33
N ALA A 89 6.10 9.70 -15.19
CA ALA A 89 4.94 9.64 -16.07
C ALA A 89 3.69 9.27 -15.26
N GLY A 90 3.40 10.01 -14.20
CA GLY A 90 2.36 9.68 -13.21
C GLY A 90 0.99 9.38 -13.82
N THR A 91 0.52 10.19 -14.76
CA THR A 91 -0.76 9.96 -15.46
C THR A 91 -0.78 8.67 -16.26
N ALA A 92 0.33 8.33 -16.92
CA ALA A 92 0.46 7.06 -17.64
C ALA A 92 0.54 5.88 -16.67
N THR A 93 1.28 6.01 -15.56
CA THR A 93 1.40 4.99 -14.51
C THR A 93 0.05 4.68 -13.88
N ALA A 94 -0.75 5.70 -13.56
CA ALA A 94 -2.08 5.53 -12.97
C ALA A 94 -3.08 4.85 -13.93
N ALA A 95 -2.84 4.90 -15.25
CA ALA A 95 -3.69 4.24 -16.23
C ALA A 95 -3.32 2.75 -16.46
N LEU A 96 -2.23 2.27 -15.85
CA LEU A 96 -1.76 0.90 -16.04
C LEU A 96 -2.61 -0.12 -15.27
N ASN A 97 -2.74 -1.31 -15.84
CA ASN A 97 -3.31 -2.49 -15.20
C ASN A 97 -2.48 -3.73 -15.56
N ASP A 98 -2.87 -4.89 -15.03
CA ASP A 98 -2.15 -6.15 -15.21
C ASP A 98 -2.01 -6.59 -16.67
N GLN A 99 -2.91 -6.13 -17.55
CA GLN A 99 -2.82 -6.38 -18.98
C GLN A 99 -1.83 -5.43 -19.66
N THR A 100 -1.93 -4.14 -19.39
CA THR A 100 -1.18 -3.10 -20.13
C THR A 100 0.25 -2.89 -19.63
N ILE A 101 0.59 -3.37 -18.43
CA ILE A 101 1.92 -3.22 -17.82
C ILE A 101 3.04 -3.88 -18.65
N ASN A 102 2.72 -4.95 -19.38
CA ASN A 102 3.66 -5.69 -20.21
C ASN A 102 3.65 -5.25 -21.68
N GLU A 103 2.85 -4.23 -22.02
CA GLU A 103 2.69 -3.70 -23.36
C GLU A 103 3.47 -2.38 -23.54
N ALA A 104 3.32 -1.75 -24.71
CA ALA A 104 3.95 -0.47 -25.01
C ALA A 104 3.56 0.64 -24.00
N ALA A 105 2.34 0.58 -23.43
CA ALA A 105 1.89 1.51 -22.40
C ALA A 105 2.74 1.42 -21.13
N GLY A 106 3.03 0.20 -20.65
CA GLY A 106 3.92 -0.02 -19.51
C GLY A 106 5.33 0.51 -19.77
N GLN A 107 5.87 0.25 -20.96
CA GLN A 107 7.22 0.71 -21.36
C GLN A 107 7.35 2.24 -21.46
N ALA A 108 6.24 2.97 -21.51
CA ALA A 108 6.24 4.43 -21.44
C ALA A 108 6.54 4.97 -20.03
N THR A 109 6.35 4.14 -18.99
CA THR A 109 6.52 4.53 -17.58
C THR A 109 7.85 4.05 -17.00
N PRO A 110 8.43 4.75 -16.01
CA PRO A 110 9.63 4.29 -15.32
C PRO A 110 9.51 2.89 -14.71
N ILE A 111 8.38 2.61 -14.04
CA ILE A 111 8.15 1.33 -13.37
C ILE A 111 7.98 0.19 -14.37
N GLY A 112 7.23 0.40 -15.46
CA GLY A 112 7.07 -0.61 -16.50
C GLY A 112 8.36 -0.90 -17.28
N LYS A 113 9.26 0.09 -17.42
CA LYS A 113 10.62 -0.16 -17.95
C LYS A 113 11.41 -1.12 -17.06
N LEU A 114 11.35 -0.99 -15.74
CA LEU A 114 12.03 -1.91 -14.82
C LEU A 114 11.50 -3.34 -14.96
N ILE A 115 10.19 -3.50 -15.12
CA ILE A 115 9.55 -4.80 -15.35
C ILE A 115 10.00 -5.38 -16.70
N ALA A 116 9.99 -4.57 -17.77
CA ALA A 116 10.45 -4.98 -19.09
C ALA A 116 11.94 -5.37 -19.13
N LEU A 117 12.76 -4.76 -18.25
CA LEU A 117 14.17 -5.12 -18.06
C LEU A 117 14.36 -6.37 -17.18
N GLY A 118 13.28 -6.96 -16.65
CA GLY A 118 13.34 -8.12 -15.75
C GLY A 118 13.93 -7.81 -14.38
N LYS A 119 13.97 -6.53 -13.97
CA LYS A 119 14.50 -6.08 -12.68
C LYS A 119 13.47 -6.11 -11.56
N LEU A 120 12.19 -6.23 -11.93
CA LEU A 120 11.04 -6.15 -11.04
C LEU A 120 9.93 -7.05 -11.60
N SER A 121 9.22 -7.79 -10.75
CA SER A 121 7.97 -8.44 -11.13
C SER A 121 6.79 -7.47 -11.07
N THR A 122 5.68 -7.82 -11.70
CA THR A 122 4.45 -7.00 -11.65
C THR A 122 3.92 -6.83 -10.22
N ASP A 123 4.07 -7.85 -9.37
CA ASP A 123 3.55 -7.81 -8.00
C ASP A 123 4.43 -6.96 -7.08
N GLU A 124 5.76 -6.98 -7.29
CA GLU A 124 6.71 -6.13 -6.56
C GLU A 124 6.58 -4.64 -6.95
N ALA A 125 5.99 -4.36 -8.11
CA ALA A 125 5.74 -3.00 -8.59
C ALA A 125 4.46 -2.37 -8.04
N LYS A 126 3.57 -3.16 -7.42
CA LYS A 126 2.26 -2.68 -6.96
C LYS A 126 2.29 -2.08 -5.57
N ASN A 127 1.45 -1.06 -5.40
CA ASN A 127 0.98 -0.60 -4.12
C ASN A 127 -0.25 -1.42 -3.72
N ASN A 128 -0.09 -2.35 -2.77
CA ASN A 128 -1.17 -3.23 -2.33
C ASN A 128 -2.27 -2.53 -1.52
N ILE A 129 -2.14 -1.22 -1.28
CA ILE A 129 -3.15 -0.38 -0.63
C ILE A 129 -4.08 0.23 -1.68
N SER A 130 -3.54 1.00 -2.63
CA SER A 130 -4.32 1.65 -3.69
C SER A 130 -4.63 0.75 -4.88
N ASN A 131 -3.94 -0.40 -4.99
CA ASN A 131 -3.93 -1.30 -6.15
C ASN A 131 -3.38 -0.66 -7.44
N ASP A 132 -2.67 0.45 -7.32
CA ASP A 132 -1.95 1.09 -8.42
C ASP A 132 -0.49 0.60 -8.49
N TYR A 133 0.17 0.79 -9.63
CA TYR A 133 1.63 0.60 -9.72
C TYR A 133 2.36 1.80 -9.13
N ILE A 134 3.34 1.57 -8.25
CA ILE A 134 4.13 2.65 -7.63
C ILE A 134 4.76 3.54 -8.72
N SER A 135 4.51 4.84 -8.64
CA SER A 135 5.12 5.80 -9.54
C SER A 135 6.58 6.02 -9.16
N ALA A 136 7.42 6.22 -10.17
CA ALA A 136 8.83 6.52 -9.99
C ALA A 136 9.25 7.58 -10.99
N GLY A 137 10.33 8.30 -10.69
CA GLY A 137 10.86 9.29 -11.61
C GLY A 137 12.18 9.88 -11.13
N ALA A 138 12.70 10.81 -11.92
CA ALA A 138 13.94 11.51 -11.64
C ALA A 138 13.80 12.51 -10.48
N GLY A 139 14.88 12.63 -9.70
CA GLY A 139 15.04 13.61 -8.64
C GLY A 139 16.28 14.46 -8.88
N ASN A 140 16.17 15.76 -8.66
CA ASN A 140 17.26 16.72 -8.71
C ASN A 140 17.98 16.75 -7.37
N ILE A 141 19.29 16.51 -7.36
CA ILE A 141 20.09 16.51 -6.11
C ILE A 141 20.58 17.91 -5.73
N SER A 142 20.19 18.91 -6.50
CA SER A 142 20.56 20.32 -6.37
C SER A 142 19.53 21.15 -7.13
N ALA A 143 19.26 22.35 -6.62
CA ALA A 143 18.38 23.34 -7.25
C ALA A 143 18.74 23.66 -8.73
N ASN A 144 19.96 23.34 -9.17
CA ASN A 144 20.41 23.51 -10.56
C ASN A 144 19.96 22.39 -11.52
N GLY A 145 19.04 21.50 -11.11
CA GLY A 145 18.43 20.51 -12.00
C GLY A 145 19.32 19.32 -12.36
N VAL A 146 20.27 18.96 -11.48
CA VAL A 146 21.11 17.78 -11.70
C VAL A 146 20.30 16.53 -11.35
N GLN A 147 19.69 15.91 -12.37
CA GLN A 147 18.87 14.69 -12.30
C GLN A 147 19.68 13.42 -11.97
N LYS A 148 20.41 13.45 -10.85
CA LYS A 148 21.24 12.34 -10.36
C LYS A 148 20.59 11.57 -9.22
N GLY A 149 19.34 11.86 -8.90
CA GLY A 149 18.54 11.10 -7.97
C GLY A 149 17.28 10.56 -8.61
N TYR A 150 16.50 9.85 -7.82
CA TYR A 150 15.18 9.35 -8.17
C TYR A 150 14.25 9.44 -6.97
N PHE A 151 12.96 9.32 -7.25
CA PHE A 151 11.93 9.18 -6.23
C PHE A 151 10.99 8.03 -6.56
N LEU A 152 10.29 7.58 -5.52
CA LEU A 152 9.17 6.67 -5.56
C LEU A 152 7.98 7.38 -4.91
N GLU A 153 6.81 7.34 -5.52
CA GLU A 153 5.59 7.91 -4.96
C GLU A 153 4.56 6.80 -4.71
N VAL A 154 4.08 6.74 -3.47
CA VAL A 154 3.07 5.80 -3.00
C VAL A 154 1.80 6.59 -2.68
N ASN A 155 0.76 6.41 -3.48
CA ASN A 155 -0.49 7.18 -3.45
C ASN A 155 -1.63 6.47 -2.69
N GLY A 156 -2.76 7.18 -2.55
CA GLY A 156 -4.03 6.63 -2.06
C GLY A 156 -3.96 6.14 -0.61
N LEU A 157 -3.18 6.83 0.22
CA LEU A 157 -2.95 6.43 1.60
C LEU A 157 -3.92 7.16 2.53
N ASN A 158 -4.51 6.43 3.46
CA ASN A 158 -5.13 7.05 4.61
C ASN A 158 -4.06 7.55 5.60
N ALA A 159 -4.47 8.40 6.54
CA ALA A 159 -3.58 8.99 7.54
C ALA A 159 -2.74 7.95 8.33
N GLN A 160 -3.33 6.80 8.67
CA GLN A 160 -2.63 5.75 9.42
C GLN A 160 -1.59 5.02 8.56
N GLN A 161 -1.95 4.70 7.32
CA GLN A 161 -1.06 4.04 6.36
C GLN A 161 0.12 4.94 6.00
N CYS A 162 -0.14 6.23 5.75
CA CYS A 162 0.88 7.24 5.50
C CYS A 162 1.90 7.31 6.65
N ARG A 163 1.43 7.47 7.90
CA ARG A 163 2.31 7.48 9.08
C ARG A 163 3.10 6.19 9.27
N ASN A 164 2.50 5.03 8.97
CA ASN A 164 3.20 3.75 9.05
C ASN A 164 4.34 3.63 8.02
N ILE A 165 4.18 4.17 6.82
CA ILE A 165 5.24 4.20 5.80
C ILE A 165 6.36 5.16 6.24
N LEU A 166 6.02 6.34 6.77
CA LEU A 166 7.00 7.29 7.30
C LEU A 166 7.89 6.64 8.37
N LEU A 167 7.31 5.86 9.29
CA LEU A 167 8.05 5.19 10.35
C LEU A 167 8.91 4.02 9.88
N GLN A 168 8.43 3.25 8.89
CA GLN A 168 9.13 2.05 8.42
C GLN A 168 10.20 2.36 7.37
N ALA A 169 9.92 3.28 6.45
CA ALA A 169 10.78 3.56 5.30
C ALA A 169 11.42 4.95 5.33
N GLY A 170 10.76 5.95 5.93
CA GLY A 170 11.14 7.36 5.79
C GLY A 170 12.60 7.66 6.16
N ASN A 171 13.09 7.15 7.28
CA ASN A 171 14.48 7.38 7.72
C ASN A 171 15.54 6.69 6.85
N SER A 172 15.15 5.77 5.97
CA SER A 172 16.08 5.10 5.05
C SER A 172 16.26 5.85 3.72
N PHE A 173 15.45 6.88 3.47
CA PHE A 173 15.53 7.74 2.29
C PHE A 173 16.19 9.09 2.62
N ASP A 174 16.87 9.65 1.61
CA ASP A 174 17.48 10.98 1.68
C ASP A 174 16.41 12.09 1.64
N TYR A 175 15.29 11.84 0.94
CA TYR A 175 14.17 12.76 0.79
C TYR A 175 12.86 12.07 1.17
N VAL A 176 12.01 12.77 1.92
CA VAL A 176 10.66 12.33 2.30
C VAL A 176 9.72 13.51 2.25
N GLU A 177 8.69 13.38 1.43
CA GLU A 177 7.60 14.34 1.31
C GLU A 177 6.25 13.63 1.46
N VAL A 178 5.30 14.30 2.10
CA VAL A 178 3.90 13.92 2.12
C VAL A 178 3.10 14.96 1.34
N THR A 179 2.30 14.50 0.38
CA THR A 179 1.37 15.34 -0.39
C THR A 179 -0.08 14.97 -0.06
N ASN A 180 -1.06 15.77 -0.51
CA ASN A 180 -2.49 15.54 -0.21
C ASN A 180 -3.42 15.73 -1.42
N ASN A 181 -2.95 15.31 -2.58
CA ASN A 181 -3.65 15.46 -3.86
C ASN A 181 -3.39 14.25 -4.77
N ALA A 182 -3.09 13.10 -4.17
CA ALA A 182 -2.75 11.87 -4.85
C ALA A 182 -3.61 10.72 -4.27
N PRO A 183 -4.93 10.73 -4.51
CA PRO A 183 -5.79 9.59 -4.20
C PRO A 183 -5.40 8.36 -5.02
N ALA A 184 -6.02 7.21 -4.72
CA ALA A 184 -5.90 6.04 -5.58
C ALA A 184 -6.32 6.39 -7.03
N GLY A 185 -5.52 5.95 -8.01
CA GLY A 185 -5.66 6.30 -9.42
C GLY A 185 -5.05 7.65 -9.82
N ALA A 186 -4.30 8.33 -8.94
CA ALA A 186 -3.61 9.58 -9.26
C ALA A 186 -2.25 9.70 -8.55
N TYR A 187 -1.34 10.48 -9.15
CA TYR A 187 -0.01 10.80 -8.61
C TYR A 187 0.19 12.31 -8.57
N HIS A 188 0.92 12.80 -7.57
CA HIS A 188 1.30 14.20 -7.46
C HIS A 188 2.27 14.59 -8.59
N TYR A 189 3.28 13.75 -8.84
CA TYR A 189 4.30 14.02 -9.83
C TYR A 189 3.99 13.33 -11.17
N ASP A 190 3.74 14.13 -12.21
CA ASP A 190 3.47 13.61 -13.55
C ASP A 190 4.68 13.67 -14.49
N LYS A 191 5.19 14.88 -14.80
CA LYS A 191 6.27 15.07 -15.80
C LYS A 191 7.51 15.78 -15.28
N ASP A 192 7.46 16.30 -14.06
CA ASP A 192 8.52 17.11 -13.48
C ASP A 192 9.35 16.28 -12.49
N ALA A 193 10.67 16.47 -12.52
CA ALA A 193 11.56 15.86 -11.54
C ALA A 193 11.38 16.53 -10.17
N VAL A 194 11.45 15.73 -9.10
CA VAL A 194 11.36 16.23 -7.71
C VAL A 194 12.66 16.94 -7.34
N ASP A 195 12.58 18.12 -6.72
CA ASP A 195 13.77 18.75 -6.12
C ASP A 195 14.08 18.12 -4.75
N LEU A 196 15.05 17.21 -4.71
CA LEU A 196 15.44 16.52 -3.49
C LEU A 196 16.20 17.45 -2.52
N ALA A 197 16.65 18.63 -2.97
CA ALA A 197 17.32 19.63 -2.15
C ALA A 197 16.38 20.76 -1.71
N HIS A 198 15.06 20.60 -1.90
CA HIS A 198 14.08 21.59 -1.49
C HIS A 198 14.08 21.80 0.03
N ALA A 199 13.81 23.04 0.46
CA ALA A 199 13.69 23.37 1.88
C ALA A 199 12.55 22.58 2.54
N LEU A 200 12.75 22.23 3.82
CA LEU A 200 11.73 21.53 4.61
C LEU A 200 10.45 22.35 4.73
N SER A 201 9.32 21.66 4.83
CA SER A 201 8.01 22.26 5.10
C SER A 201 7.18 21.34 5.98
N GLY A 202 6.33 21.91 6.84
CA GLY A 202 5.56 21.13 7.81
C GLY A 202 6.42 20.46 8.89
N VAL A 203 7.64 20.97 9.15
CA VAL A 203 8.56 20.49 10.18
C VAL A 203 8.76 21.55 11.26
N THR A 204 8.49 21.17 12.51
CA THR A 204 9.00 21.88 13.69
C THR A 204 10.27 21.16 14.15
N ALA A 205 11.38 21.89 14.20
CA ALA A 205 12.69 21.31 14.53
C ALA A 205 12.71 20.65 15.92
N ALA A 206 13.50 19.59 16.05
CA ALA A 206 13.78 18.96 17.34
C ALA A 206 14.52 19.93 18.26
N VAL A 207 14.24 19.86 19.56
CA VAL A 207 14.98 20.59 20.59
C VAL A 207 15.91 19.58 21.28
N PRO A 208 17.24 19.74 21.21
CA PRO A 208 18.16 18.87 21.92
C PRO A 208 17.91 18.91 23.43
N GLY A 209 18.08 17.77 24.09
CA GLY A 209 18.07 17.73 25.54
C GLY A 209 19.30 18.44 26.12
N ALA A 210 19.10 19.18 27.20
CA ALA A 210 20.18 19.89 27.90
C ALA A 210 20.67 19.11 29.13
N ASP A 211 19.75 18.47 29.86
CA ASP A 211 20.02 17.76 31.11
C ASP A 211 18.88 16.76 31.44
N THR A 212 18.93 16.16 32.64
CA THR A 212 17.92 15.19 33.11
C THR A 212 16.53 15.80 33.36
N ALA A 213 16.42 17.11 33.57
CA ALA A 213 15.16 17.83 33.73
C ALA A 213 14.61 18.33 32.38
N HIS A 214 15.47 18.44 31.35
CA HIS A 214 15.15 18.92 30.01
C HIS A 214 15.59 17.90 28.96
N PRO A 215 14.87 16.77 28.78
CA PRO A 215 15.28 15.67 27.92
C PRO A 215 15.27 15.98 26.41
N GLY A 216 14.76 17.15 26.01
CA GLY A 216 14.59 17.54 24.62
C GLY A 216 13.25 17.09 24.05
N THR A 217 12.97 17.50 22.81
CA THR A 217 11.76 17.11 22.08
C THR A 217 12.12 16.64 20.67
N PRO A 218 11.43 15.60 20.15
CA PRO A 218 11.60 15.21 18.75
C PRO A 218 11.08 16.31 17.82
N ALA A 219 11.46 16.23 16.54
CA ALA A 219 10.86 17.07 15.51
C ALA A 219 9.39 16.69 15.33
N LEU A 220 8.52 17.67 15.14
CA LEU A 220 7.09 17.46 14.88
C LEU A 220 6.79 17.68 13.40
N LEU A 221 6.03 16.76 12.82
CA LEU A 221 5.65 16.76 11.41
C LEU A 221 4.14 17.01 11.30
N THR A 222 3.72 17.91 10.42
CA THR A 222 2.32 18.35 10.35
C THR A 222 1.77 18.29 8.94
N GLY A 223 0.62 17.62 8.78
CA GLY A 223 -0.13 17.54 7.53
C GLY A 223 0.71 17.01 6.37
N SER A 224 0.64 17.70 5.23
CA SER A 224 1.52 17.52 4.08
C SER A 224 2.73 18.45 4.15
N GLY A 225 3.91 17.96 3.75
CA GLY A 225 5.14 18.74 3.73
C GLY A 225 6.36 17.92 3.39
N ILE A 226 7.50 18.60 3.26
CA ILE A 226 8.81 18.01 3.00
C ILE A 226 9.49 17.82 4.35
N PHE A 227 9.50 16.58 4.80
CA PHE A 227 9.96 16.22 6.13
C PHE A 227 11.45 15.89 6.17
N ARG A 228 12.00 15.35 5.08
CA ARG A 228 13.44 15.09 4.92
C ARG A 228 13.88 15.54 3.53
N SER A 229 15.07 16.13 3.42
CA SER A 229 15.65 16.52 2.14
C SER A 229 17.18 16.66 2.19
N LEU A 230 17.79 16.93 1.04
CA LEU A 230 19.21 17.26 0.89
C LEU A 230 19.53 18.73 1.19
N ALA A 231 18.55 19.54 1.61
CA ALA A 231 18.78 20.92 2.02
C ALA A 231 19.69 20.97 3.26
N THR A 232 20.29 22.13 3.53
CA THR A 232 20.95 22.39 4.81
C THR A 232 19.94 22.17 5.94
N ASP A 233 20.35 21.42 6.97
CA ASP A 233 19.48 20.97 8.08
C ASP A 233 18.25 20.15 7.64
N GLY A 234 18.27 19.60 6.42
CA GLY A 234 17.17 18.81 5.84
C GLY A 234 17.03 17.39 6.40
N ASN A 235 17.96 16.92 7.23
CA ASN A 235 18.00 15.53 7.73
C ASN A 235 17.17 15.34 9.01
N THR A 236 15.87 15.64 8.97
CA THR A 236 14.96 15.49 10.12
C THR A 236 14.75 14.03 10.49
N LEU A 237 15.11 13.61 11.69
CA LEU A 237 14.78 12.25 12.16
C LEU A 237 13.26 12.09 12.33
N ILE A 238 12.66 11.15 11.61
CA ILE A 238 11.24 10.81 11.72
C ILE A 238 11.08 9.86 12.90
N THR A 239 10.32 10.26 13.92
CA THR A 239 10.08 9.48 15.13
C THR A 239 8.60 9.18 15.32
N ALA A 240 8.28 8.21 16.19
CA ALA A 240 6.89 7.85 16.51
C ALA A 240 6.07 9.04 17.02
N ASP A 241 6.64 9.84 17.92
CA ASP A 241 5.98 11.03 18.45
C ASP A 241 5.91 12.16 17.42
N GLY A 242 6.91 12.27 16.54
CA GLY A 242 6.99 13.31 15.53
C GLY A 242 5.94 13.19 14.43
N VAL A 243 5.53 11.97 14.08
CA VAL A 243 4.57 11.73 12.98
C VAL A 243 3.10 11.83 13.40
N ILE A 244 2.77 12.01 14.68
CA ILE A 244 1.37 11.92 15.17
C ILE A 244 0.43 12.85 14.39
N THR A 245 0.90 14.06 14.05
CA THR A 245 0.14 15.07 13.29
C THR A 245 0.51 15.10 11.80
N ALA A 246 1.35 14.19 11.32
CA ALA A 246 1.66 14.05 9.91
C ALA A 246 0.51 13.36 9.17
N CYS A 247 0.41 13.68 7.88
CA CYS A 247 -0.65 13.23 6.97
C CYS A 247 -2.02 13.80 7.34
N ASN A 248 -2.83 14.14 6.34
CA ASN A 248 -4.17 14.67 6.56
C ASN A 248 -5.16 13.53 6.84
N ASP A 249 -6.27 13.85 7.52
CA ASP A 249 -7.30 12.89 7.91
C ASP A 249 -8.27 12.58 6.75
N ASP A 250 -7.70 12.16 5.63
CA ASP A 250 -8.37 11.73 4.40
C ASP A 250 -7.60 10.56 3.76
N SER A 251 -7.99 10.17 2.53
CA SER A 251 -7.38 9.10 1.73
C SER A 251 -6.54 9.60 0.55
N ASP A 252 -6.24 10.90 0.52
CA ASP A 252 -5.62 11.57 -0.63
C ASP A 252 -4.11 11.78 -0.40
N ASN A 253 -3.59 11.25 0.70
CA ASN A 253 -2.18 11.33 1.03
C ASN A 253 -1.34 10.49 0.06
N SER A 254 -0.19 11.02 -0.35
CA SER A 254 0.91 10.22 -0.89
C SER A 254 2.19 10.45 -0.12
N VAL A 255 3.05 9.43 -0.09
CA VAL A 255 4.42 9.53 0.43
C VAL A 255 5.39 9.43 -0.74
N VAL A 256 6.22 10.45 -0.88
CA VAL A 256 7.27 10.56 -1.90
C VAL A 256 8.61 10.32 -1.22
N LEU A 257 9.34 9.31 -1.69
CA LEU A 257 10.57 8.80 -1.09
C LEU A 257 11.70 8.92 -2.11
N GLY A 258 12.70 9.76 -1.82
CA GLY A 258 13.78 10.07 -2.77
C GLY A 258 15.17 9.65 -2.29
N SER A 259 16.04 9.34 -3.26
CA SER A 259 17.42 8.92 -3.06
C SER A 259 18.32 9.40 -4.21
N ARG A 260 19.62 9.47 -3.95
CA ARG A 260 20.68 9.67 -4.96
C ARG A 260 21.05 8.38 -5.70
#